data_AF-A0A2K3JZ09-F1
#
_entry.id   AF-A0A2K3JZ09-F1
#
_cell.length_a   1.000
_cell.length_b   1.000
_cell.length_c   1.000
_cell.angle_alpha   90.00
_cell.angle_beta   90.00
_cell.angle_gamma   90.00
#
_symmetry.space_group_name_H-M   'P 1'
#
loop_
_entity.id
_entity.type
_entity.pdbx_description
1 polymer ?
#
loop_
_entity_poly.entity_id
_entity_poly.type
_entity_poly.pdbx_seq_one_letter_code
_entity_poly.pdbx_strand_id
1 'polypeptide(L)' 'RTGLYLPTSDIFGVILKSGLLNSQIGLNAISRSLSQRNIAKKIQVIGKPSVPIIKFVEKKSCLSVDIRFDDILLFDF' A
#
# COMPACT_ATOMS: atom_id res chain seq x y z
N ARG A 1 -2.20 -5.92 -21.75
CA ARG A 1 -3.43 -6.17 -20.96
C ARG A 1 -3.26 -5.44 -19.63
N THR A 2 -3.62 -4.16 -19.57
CA THR A 2 -3.55 -3.36 -18.34
C THR A 2 -4.69 -3.84 -17.45
N GLY A 3 -4.36 -4.72 -16.49
CA GLY A 3 -5.27 -5.15 -15.44
C GLY A 3 -5.58 -3.95 -14.56
N LEU A 4 -6.57 -3.15 -14.97
CA LEU A 4 -7.12 -2.06 -14.20
C LEU A 4 -7.60 -2.69 -12.88
N TYR A 5 -6.88 -2.48 -11.78
CA TYR A 5 -7.33 -2.87 -10.46
C TYR A 5 -8.60 -2.08 -10.19
N LEU A 6 -9.77 -2.73 -10.20
CA LEU A 6 -10.97 -2.15 -9.62
C LEU A 6 -10.65 -1.87 -8.14
N PRO A 7 -10.81 -0.63 -7.66
CA PRO A 7 -10.67 -0.37 -6.24
C PRO A 7 -11.86 -1.01 -5.54
N THR A 8 -11.65 -2.21 -4.98
CA THR A 8 -12.58 -2.81 -4.02
C THR A 8 -12.46 -2.16 -2.64
N SER A 9 -11.50 -1.23 -2.49
CA SER A 9 -11.17 -0.51 -1.27
C SER A 9 -11.82 0.86 -1.26
N ASP A 10 -12.23 1.32 -0.08
CA ASP A 10 -12.82 2.65 0.13
C ASP A 10 -11.78 3.77 -0.08
N ILE A 11 -10.51 3.50 0.21
CA ILE A 11 -9.39 4.44 0.07
C ILE A 11 -8.24 3.77 -0.69
N PHE A 12 -7.73 4.47 -1.69
CA PHE A 12 -6.51 4.09 -2.42
C PHE A 12 -5.46 5.21 -2.36
N GLY A 13 -4.27 4.89 -1.86
CA GLY A 13 -3.16 5.81 -1.71
C GLY A 13 -1.90 5.37 -2.47
N VAL A 14 -1.11 6.35 -2.91
CA VAL A 14 0.20 6.13 -3.54
C VAL A 14 1.26 6.89 -2.76
N ILE A 15 2.32 6.20 -2.33
CA ILE A 15 3.49 6.81 -1.72
C ILE A 15 4.53 7.05 -2.82
N LEU A 16 4.75 8.33 -3.13
CA LEU A 16 5.71 8.78 -4.13
C LEU A 16 7.06 9.12 -3.49
N LYS A 17 8.14 8.94 -4.25
CA LYS A 17 9.49 9.44 -3.88
C LYS A 17 9.90 9.07 -2.45
N SER A 18 9.66 7.81 -2.06
CA SER A 18 9.86 7.33 -0.68
C SER A 18 11.33 7.38 -0.22
N GLY A 19 12.29 7.47 -1.14
CA GLY A 19 13.72 7.41 -0.85
C GLY A 19 14.19 6.02 -0.39
N LEU A 20 13.34 5.00 -0.50
CA LEU A 20 13.65 3.63 -0.11
C LEU A 20 14.36 2.89 -1.25
N LEU A 21 15.25 1.95 -0.88
CA LEU A 21 15.94 1.08 -1.84
C LEU A 21 14.98 0.20 -2.64
N ASN A 22 13.86 -0.17 -2.03
CA ASN A 22 12.74 -0.82 -2.71
C ASN A 22 11.44 -0.64 -1.92
N SER A 23 10.34 -0.73 -2.64
CA SER A 23 8.97 -0.68 -2.12
C SER A 23 8.68 -1.69 -0.99
N GLN A 24 9.27 -2.88 -1.02
CA GLN A 24 8.97 -3.95 -0.04
C GLN A 24 9.38 -3.57 1.39
N ILE A 25 10.48 -2.84 1.55
CA ILE A 25 10.93 -2.31 2.86
C ILE A 25 9.83 -1.40 3.44
N GLY A 26 9.30 -0.51 2.61
CA GLY A 26 8.24 0.42 3.00
C GLY A 26 6.95 -0.29 3.38
N LEU A 27 6.50 -1.25 2.57
CA LEU A 27 5.32 -2.06 2.86
C LEU A 27 5.43 -2.80 4.21
N ASN A 28 6.59 -3.41 4.47
CA ASN A 28 6.84 -4.11 5.73
C ASN A 28 6.87 -3.15 6.93
N ALA A 29 7.46 -1.96 6.77
CA ALA A 29 7.48 -0.94 7.81
C ALA A 29 6.07 -0.44 8.16
N ILE A 30 5.21 -0.21 7.16
CA ILE A 30 3.81 0.17 7.37
C ILE A 30 3.07 -0.96 8.09
N SER A 31 3.17 -2.21 7.61
CA SER A 31 2.54 -3.37 8.23
C SER A 31 2.88 -3.50 9.72
N ARG A 32 4.17 -3.34 10.04
CA ARG A 32 4.66 -3.36 11.43
C ARG A 32 4.07 -2.22 12.26
N SER A 33 4.10 -0.99 11.76
CA SER A 33 3.58 0.18 12.46
C SER A 33 2.06 0.07 12.72
N LEU A 34 1.29 -0.37 11.72
CA LEU A 34 -0.15 -0.60 11.83
C LEU A 34 -0.48 -1.63 12.92
N SER A 35 0.29 -2.72 12.97
CA SER A 35 0.13 -3.80 13.95
C SER A 35 0.52 -3.33 15.36
N GLN A 36 1.67 -2.68 15.50
CA GLN A 36 2.19 -2.20 16.80
C GLN A 36 1.28 -1.13 17.42
N ARG A 37 0.70 -0.25 16.60
CA ARG A 37 -0.24 0.78 17.05
C ARG A 37 -1.66 0.26 17.23
N ASN A 38 -1.92 -1.00 16.85
CA ASN A 38 -3.22 -1.65 16.95
C ASN A 38 -4.35 -0.93 16.18
N ILE A 39 -4.02 -0.18 15.10
CA ILE A 39 -4.96 0.68 14.36
C ILE A 39 -5.60 0.04 13.13
N ALA A 40 -5.12 -1.15 12.72
CA ALA A 40 -5.66 -1.85 11.56
C ALA A 40 -5.88 -3.35 11.83
N LYS A 41 -6.75 -3.96 11.03
CA LYS A 41 -7.03 -5.40 10.97
C LYS A 41 -6.93 -5.89 9.53
N LYS A 42 -6.87 -7.20 9.33
CA LYS A 42 -6.78 -7.83 8.00
C LYS A 42 -5.62 -7.27 7.16
N ILE A 43 -4.48 -6.98 7.80
CA ILE A 43 -3.29 -6.43 7.14
C ILE A 43 -2.70 -7.51 6.23
N GLN A 44 -2.51 -7.18 4.96
CA GLN A 44 -1.95 -8.05 3.94
C GLN A 44 -0.92 -7.29 3.13
N VAL A 45 0.31 -7.81 3.09
CA VAL A 45 1.38 -7.29 2.22
C VAL A 45 1.44 -8.16 0.98
N ILE A 46 1.28 -7.57 -0.20
CA ILE A 46 1.32 -8.24 -1.49
C ILE A 46 2.54 -7.71 -2.24
N GLY A 47 3.66 -8.44 -2.15
CA GLY A 47 4.95 -8.09 -2.74
C GLY A 47 5.16 -8.57 -4.18
N LYS A 48 4.11 -8.67 -5.00
CA LYS A 48 4.28 -9.13 -6.39
C LYS A 48 5.07 -8.10 -7.22
N PRO A 49 5.92 -8.55 -8.18
CA PRO A 49 6.90 -7.68 -8.87
C PRO A 49 6.31 -6.47 -9.58
N SER A 50 5.06 -6.55 -10.03
CA SER A 50 4.46 -5.51 -10.86
C SER A 50 3.73 -4.42 -10.07
N VAL A 51 3.22 -4.72 -8.87
CA VAL A 51 2.46 -3.76 -8.06
C VAL A 51 2.60 -4.12 -6.57
N PRO A 52 3.66 -3.65 -5.90
CA PRO A 52 3.82 -3.81 -4.46
C PRO A 52 2.75 -3.00 -3.72
N ILE A 53 1.89 -3.69 -2.96
CA ILE A 53 0.74 -3.08 -2.28
C ILE A 53 0.54 -3.64 -0.88
N ILE A 54 0.09 -2.81 0.06
CA ILE A 54 -0.41 -3.21 1.37
C ILE A 54 -1.90 -2.91 1.45
N LYS A 55 -2.67 -3.90 1.89
CA LYS A 55 -4.12 -3.82 2.07
C LYS A 55 -4.45 -4.00 3.55
N PHE A 56 -5.35 -3.20 4.09
CA PHE A 56 -5.81 -3.35 5.47
C PHE A 56 -7.19 -2.71 5.68
N VAL A 57 -7.77 -2.94 6.87
CA VAL A 57 -8.98 -2.26 7.31
C VAL A 57 -8.64 -1.43 8.56
N GLU A 58 -8.86 -0.12 8.51
CA GLU A 58 -8.69 0.78 9.65
C GLU A 58 -9.77 0.49 10.70
N LYS A 59 -9.42 0.44 11.99
CA LYS A 59 -10.34 -0.10 13.01
C LYS A 59 -11.46 0.86 13.41
N LYS A 60 -11.21 2.17 13.45
CA LYS A 60 -12.15 3.17 13.96
C LYS A 60 -13.33 3.37 13.03
N SER A 61 -13.05 3.52 11.74
CA SER A 61 -14.03 3.77 10.67
C SER A 61 -14.41 2.51 9.89
N CYS A 62 -13.67 1.41 10.05
CA CYS A 62 -13.83 0.18 9.28
C CYS A 62 -13.62 0.35 7.76
N LEU A 63 -12.96 1.44 7.34
CA LEU A 63 -12.61 1.66 5.94
C LEU A 63 -11.51 0.70 5.48
N SER A 64 -11.73 0.13 4.31
CA SER A 64 -10.75 -0.68 3.59
C SER A 64 -9.78 0.23 2.83
N VAL A 65 -8.49 0.01 3.04
CA VAL A 65 -7.41 0.88 2.56
C VAL A 65 -6.38 0.04 1.80
N ASP A 66 -6.04 0.51 0.61
CA ASP A 66 -4.98 -0.02 -0.24
C ASP A 66 -3.91 1.07 -0.43
N ILE A 67 -2.64 0.76 -0.12
CA ILE A 67 -1.51 1.68 -0.32
C ILE A 67 -0.45 0.99 -1.16
N ARG A 68 -0.03 1.63 -2.25
CA ARG A 68 1.12 1.20 -3.06
C ARG A 68 2.28 2.18 -2.99
N PHE A 69 3.48 1.67 -3.19
CA PHE A 69 4.64 2.49 -3.48
C PHE A 69 4.77 2.64 -4.99
N ASP A 70 5.07 3.85 -5.43
CA ASP A 70 5.42 4.10 -6.82
C ASP A 70 6.87 4.57 -6.88
N ASP A 71 7.70 3.72 -7.46
CA ASP A 71 9.12 3.97 -7.69
C ASP A 71 9.33 4.72 -9.03
N ILE A 72 8.27 4.98 -9.81
CA ILE A 72 8.36 5.72 -11.07
C ILE A 72 8.67 7.19 -10.79
N LEU A 73 9.78 7.67 -11.38
CA LEU A 73 10.08 9.09 -11.49
C LEU A 73 8.98 9.75 -12.29
N LEU A 74 8.43 10.82 -11.73
CA LEU A 74 7.31 11.60 -12.24
C LEU A 74 7.73 12.39 -13.50
N PHE A 75 8.07 11.70 -14.59
CA PHE A 75 8.35 12.22 -15.92
C PHE A 75 8.08 11.12 -16.95
N ASP A 76 6.81 10.85 -17.24
CA ASP A 76 6.36 10.18 -18.46
C ASP A 76 4.87 10.53 -18.69
N PHE A 77 4.58 11.83 -18.78
CA PHE A 77 3.34 12.38 -19.35
C PHE A 77 3.68 13.27 -20.54
#